data_AF-A0A4P5R3M4-F1
#
_entry.id   AF-A0A4P5R3M4-F1
#
_cell.length_a   1.000
_cell.length_b   1.000
_cell.length_c   1.000
_cell.angle_alpha   90.00
_cell.angle_beta   90.00
_cell.angle_gamma   90.00
#
_symmetry.space_group_name_H-M   'P 1'
#
loop_
_entity.id
_entity.type
_entity.pdbx_description
1 polymer ?
#
loop_
_entity_poly.entity_id
_entity_poly.type
_entity_poly.pdbx_seq_one_letter_code
_entity_poly.pdbx_strand_id
1 'polypeptide(L)'
;MKKLFLFALIGLFILPPAAHAESREVQITDTMHRNFDGTFRNDDLAKEIAVGGRLWSLIFSTDLTPRIWVIDAALIEDITAMTEPYELRDGTKFDASNDAVAYLSQLKKVATNAQVVALPYGNPDPQLARELASSELNYYYKTAQTRLATALGRPVRSEPLAAWSKGRTYFSEELRNRYATNRKAITALSTVVDPAELADIRAQLGRLMSPLLSRADRTYFSFNASQEVYKYKERLKIFPGKYQLTSAKSKLPITLANGYNSVVKVNLNLYPGSSRISVEDVKEIVLEPNSKTQISVPIEVFAPGQTFITAQFVSADGRAIADPADLSLNLTVIDSRVAWFTTGAAVLLFLAAITQSVRRVRRARK
;
A
#
# COMPACT_ATOMS: atom_id res chain seq x y z
N MET A 1 52.84 -71.22 -3.20
CA MET A 1 52.40 -70.08 -2.37
C MET A 1 52.07 -68.90 -3.28
N LYS A 2 50.85 -68.34 -3.20
CA LYS A 2 50.49 -66.91 -3.39
C LYS A 2 50.86 -66.26 -4.75
N LYS A 3 49.99 -65.65 -5.56
CA LYS A 3 48.62 -65.10 -5.42
C LYS A 3 48.03 -64.87 -6.83
N LEU A 4 46.72 -65.03 -6.93
CA LEU A 4 45.84 -64.58 -8.01
C LEU A 4 45.95 -63.05 -8.22
N PHE A 5 45.91 -62.60 -9.48
CA PHE A 5 45.35 -61.30 -9.84
C PHE A 5 44.41 -61.47 -11.04
N LEU A 6 43.12 -61.38 -10.74
CA LEU A 6 42.01 -61.34 -11.68
C LEU A 6 41.78 -59.87 -12.04
N PHE A 7 42.10 -59.45 -13.27
CA PHE A 7 41.73 -58.12 -13.77
C PHE A 7 40.34 -58.22 -14.39
N ALA A 8 39.34 -57.67 -13.69
CA ALA A 8 37.99 -57.48 -14.22
C ALA A 8 37.98 -56.29 -15.18
N LEU A 9 37.61 -56.55 -16.43
CA LEU A 9 37.39 -55.54 -17.46
C LEU A 9 36.04 -54.86 -17.21
N ILE A 10 36.04 -53.69 -16.56
CA ILE A 10 34.84 -52.85 -16.42
C ILE A 10 34.68 -52.05 -17.71
N GLY A 11 33.76 -52.48 -18.57
CA GLY A 11 33.33 -51.71 -19.74
C GLY A 11 32.58 -50.46 -19.29
N LEU A 12 33.22 -49.30 -19.46
CA LEU A 12 32.61 -48.00 -19.22
C LEU A 12 31.67 -47.67 -20.40
N PHE A 13 30.39 -47.99 -20.27
CA PHE A 13 29.35 -47.48 -21.16
C PHE A 13 29.20 -45.97 -20.91
N ILE A 14 29.90 -45.16 -21.69
CA ILE A 14 29.62 -43.72 -21.80
C ILE A 14 28.33 -43.60 -22.59
N LEU A 15 27.20 -43.54 -21.88
CA LEU A 15 25.95 -43.05 -22.48
C LEU A 15 26.21 -41.59 -22.92
N PRO A 16 26.02 -41.23 -24.19
CA PRO A 16 26.06 -39.84 -24.58
C PRO A 16 25.01 -39.06 -23.78
N PRO A 17 25.28 -37.80 -23.39
CA PRO A 17 24.28 -36.97 -22.76
C PRO A 17 23.03 -36.96 -23.64
N ALA A 18 21.86 -37.20 -23.03
CA ALA A 18 20.59 -37.17 -23.74
C ALA A 18 20.50 -35.83 -24.49
N ALA A 19 20.46 -35.89 -25.82
CA ALA A 19 20.26 -34.72 -26.66
C ALA A 19 18.96 -34.06 -26.22
N HIS A 20 19.05 -32.98 -25.45
CA HIS A 20 17.90 -32.14 -25.17
C HIS A 20 17.56 -31.45 -26.48
N ALA A 21 16.45 -31.86 -27.09
CA ALA A 21 15.84 -31.10 -28.18
C ALA A 21 15.78 -29.63 -27.74
N GLU A 22 16.35 -28.74 -28.54
CA GLU A 22 16.44 -27.31 -28.27
C GLU A 22 15.02 -26.77 -28.03
N SER A 23 14.68 -26.57 -26.75
CA SER A 23 13.32 -26.19 -26.36
C SER A 23 13.14 -24.71 -26.65
N ARG A 24 12.08 -24.36 -27.39
CA ARG A 24 11.82 -22.98 -27.79
C ARG A 24 11.22 -22.18 -26.63
N GLU A 25 11.81 -21.03 -26.32
CA GLU A 25 11.26 -20.06 -25.38
C GLU A 25 10.02 -19.39 -25.98
N VAL A 26 8.89 -19.42 -25.26
CA VAL A 26 7.68 -18.66 -25.61
C VAL A 26 7.27 -17.80 -24.43
N GLN A 27 7.41 -16.47 -24.60
CA GLN A 27 7.01 -15.50 -23.59
C GLN A 27 5.53 -15.12 -23.75
N ILE A 28 4.75 -15.31 -22.69
CA ILE A 28 3.37 -14.83 -22.56
C ILE A 28 3.40 -13.60 -21.65
N THR A 29 3.58 -12.44 -22.28
CA THR A 29 3.68 -11.14 -21.62
C THR A 29 2.94 -10.08 -22.42
N ASP A 30 2.50 -9.03 -21.73
CA ASP A 30 1.90 -7.85 -22.34
C ASP A 30 2.05 -6.62 -21.42
N THR A 31 1.64 -5.47 -21.93
CA THR A 31 1.52 -4.23 -21.16
C THR A 31 0.43 -4.33 -20.08
N MET A 32 0.33 -3.27 -19.28
CA MET A 32 -0.71 -3.14 -18.25
C MET A 32 -2.04 -2.71 -18.86
N HIS A 33 -3.08 -3.51 -18.65
CA HIS A 33 -4.43 -3.27 -19.20
C HIS A 33 -5.42 -2.72 -18.17
N ARG A 34 -5.22 -3.05 -16.89
CA ARG A 34 -6.08 -2.59 -15.78
C ARG A 34 -5.49 -1.42 -15.04
N ASN A 35 -6.33 -0.53 -14.56
CA ASN A 35 -6.00 0.47 -13.55
C ASN A 35 -5.83 -0.20 -12.17
N PHE A 36 -5.22 0.52 -11.23
CA PHE A 36 -5.01 0.07 -9.85
C PHE A 36 -6.32 -0.10 -9.06
N ASP A 37 -7.41 0.55 -9.47
CA ASP A 37 -8.76 0.33 -8.92
C ASP A 37 -9.46 -0.91 -9.50
N GLY A 38 -8.82 -1.60 -10.45
CA GLY A 38 -9.30 -2.83 -11.06
C GLY A 38 -10.11 -2.65 -12.34
N THR A 39 -10.46 -1.42 -12.73
CA THR A 39 -11.13 -1.14 -14.01
C THR A 39 -10.18 -1.32 -15.19
N PHE A 40 -10.68 -1.71 -16.36
CA PHE A 40 -9.86 -1.80 -17.56
C PHE A 40 -9.68 -0.41 -18.19
N ARG A 41 -8.48 -0.13 -18.72
CA ARG A 41 -8.23 1.14 -19.40
C ARG A 41 -8.91 1.20 -20.76
N ASN A 42 -8.87 0.09 -21.48
CA ASN A 42 -9.45 -0.11 -22.80
C ASN A 42 -9.68 -1.62 -23.02
N ASP A 43 -10.22 -1.96 -24.18
CA ASP A 43 -10.56 -3.33 -24.56
C ASP A 43 -9.53 -3.97 -25.51
N ASP A 44 -8.27 -3.51 -25.47
CA ASP A 44 -7.25 -4.04 -26.40
C ASP A 44 -6.84 -5.48 -26.04
N LEU A 45 -6.86 -5.84 -24.75
CA LEU A 45 -6.58 -7.22 -24.32
C LEU A 45 -7.58 -8.23 -24.90
N ALA A 46 -8.85 -7.85 -25.09
CA ALA A 46 -9.84 -8.72 -25.74
C ALA A 46 -9.41 -9.11 -27.15
N LYS A 47 -8.87 -8.16 -27.93
CA LYS A 47 -8.39 -8.40 -29.30
C LYS A 47 -7.16 -9.30 -29.31
N GLU A 48 -6.29 -9.19 -28.32
CA GLU A 48 -5.07 -10.00 -28.20
C GLU A 48 -5.36 -11.47 -27.91
N ILE A 49 -6.39 -11.75 -27.11
CA ILE A 49 -6.82 -13.09 -26.72
C ILE A 49 -7.91 -13.68 -27.63
N ALA A 50 -8.54 -12.88 -28.49
CA ALA A 50 -9.50 -13.38 -29.48
C ALA A 50 -8.82 -14.18 -30.60
N VAL A 51 -9.61 -14.91 -31.38
CA VAL A 51 -9.14 -15.72 -32.51
C VAL A 51 -8.32 -14.88 -33.49
N GLY A 52 -7.06 -15.27 -33.71
CA GLY A 52 -6.12 -14.56 -34.58
C GLY A 52 -5.33 -13.44 -33.90
N GLY A 53 -5.65 -13.12 -32.64
CA GLY A 53 -4.85 -12.23 -31.81
C GLY A 53 -3.44 -12.77 -31.54
N ARG A 54 -2.52 -11.89 -31.14
CA ARG A 54 -1.12 -12.26 -30.88
C ARG A 54 -1.01 -13.25 -29.73
N LEU A 55 -1.65 -12.99 -28.58
CA LEU A 55 -1.62 -13.90 -27.43
C LEU A 55 -2.28 -15.24 -27.78
N TRP A 56 -3.41 -15.20 -28.49
CA TRP A 56 -4.10 -16.41 -28.97
C TRP A 56 -3.16 -17.29 -29.81
N SER A 57 -2.49 -16.70 -30.79
CA SER A 57 -1.61 -17.41 -31.71
C SER A 57 -0.43 -18.12 -31.02
N LEU A 58 0.00 -17.65 -29.84
CA LEU A 58 1.07 -18.28 -29.08
C LEU A 58 0.66 -19.64 -28.48
N ILE A 59 -0.58 -19.76 -27.99
CA ILE A 59 -1.05 -20.96 -27.26
C ILE A 59 -1.88 -21.91 -28.12
N PHE A 60 -2.41 -21.43 -29.25
CA PHE A 60 -3.13 -22.23 -30.24
C PHE A 60 -2.25 -22.63 -31.44
N SER A 61 -0.93 -22.43 -31.35
CA SER A 61 0.01 -22.87 -32.38
C SER A 61 -0.03 -24.39 -32.56
N THR A 62 -0.06 -24.84 -33.82
CA THR A 62 0.04 -26.25 -34.22
C THR A 62 1.48 -26.78 -34.23
N ASP A 63 2.47 -25.93 -33.92
CA ASP A 63 3.87 -26.30 -33.76
C ASP A 63 4.04 -27.29 -32.59
N LEU A 64 4.67 -28.44 -32.84
CA LEU A 64 4.91 -29.50 -31.86
C LEU A 64 6.28 -29.40 -31.17
N THR A 65 7.08 -28.37 -31.48
CA THR A 65 8.38 -28.15 -30.85
C THR A 65 8.21 -28.03 -29.33
N PRO A 66 9.03 -28.74 -28.51
CA PRO A 66 9.02 -28.57 -27.06
C PRO A 66 9.21 -27.10 -26.68
N ARG A 67 8.36 -26.58 -25.79
CA ARG A 67 8.37 -25.18 -25.36
C ARG A 67 8.67 -25.02 -23.89
N ILE A 68 9.40 -23.96 -23.57
CA ILE A 68 9.49 -23.39 -22.23
C ILE A 68 8.57 -22.18 -22.20
N TRP A 69 7.48 -22.28 -21.43
CA TRP A 69 6.53 -21.18 -21.26
C TRP A 69 7.04 -20.23 -20.19
N VAL A 70 7.32 -19.00 -20.58
CA VAL A 70 7.76 -17.93 -19.68
C VAL A 70 6.59 -16.95 -19.54
N ILE A 71 5.92 -16.95 -18.40
CA ILE A 71 4.59 -16.33 -18.26
C ILE A 71 4.63 -15.23 -17.20
N ASP A 72 4.07 -14.06 -17.52
CA ASP A 72 3.76 -13.03 -16.53
C ASP A 72 2.42 -13.31 -15.85
N ALA A 73 2.47 -13.52 -14.53
CA ALA A 73 1.29 -13.74 -13.71
C ALA A 73 0.29 -12.57 -13.75
N ALA A 74 0.77 -11.33 -13.88
CA ALA A 74 -0.10 -10.16 -13.91
C ALA A 74 -1.00 -10.13 -15.16
N LEU A 75 -0.48 -10.58 -16.31
CA LEU A 75 -1.28 -10.73 -17.53
C LEU A 75 -2.37 -11.81 -17.34
N ILE A 76 -2.02 -12.94 -16.73
CA ILE A 76 -2.98 -14.02 -16.49
C ILE A 76 -4.10 -13.56 -15.55
N GLU A 77 -3.80 -12.71 -14.56
CA GLU A 77 -4.82 -12.08 -13.70
C GLU A 77 -5.71 -11.10 -14.47
N ASP A 78 -5.14 -10.28 -15.36
CA ASP A 78 -5.94 -9.39 -16.21
C ASP A 78 -6.89 -10.22 -17.11
N ILE A 79 -6.43 -11.32 -17.72
CA ILE A 79 -7.28 -12.22 -18.52
C ILE A 79 -8.33 -12.91 -17.63
N THR A 80 -7.96 -13.31 -16.41
CA THR A 80 -8.91 -13.91 -15.45
C THR A 80 -10.00 -12.92 -15.04
N ALA A 81 -9.67 -11.64 -14.87
CA ALA A 81 -10.68 -10.62 -14.57
C ALA A 81 -11.71 -10.45 -15.69
N MET A 82 -11.36 -10.79 -16.95
CA MET A 82 -12.29 -10.76 -18.07
C MET A 82 -13.22 -11.99 -18.14
N THR A 83 -13.01 -13.02 -17.32
CA THR A 83 -13.94 -14.17 -17.26
C THR A 83 -15.19 -13.88 -16.43
N GLU A 84 -15.24 -12.72 -15.79
CA GLU A 84 -16.39 -12.17 -15.08
C GLU A 84 -16.81 -10.86 -15.76
N PRO A 85 -18.02 -10.32 -15.49
CA PRO A 85 -18.38 -8.99 -15.98
C PRO A 85 -17.35 -7.94 -15.56
N TYR A 86 -16.92 -7.12 -16.52
CA TYR A 86 -15.88 -6.12 -16.30
C TYR A 86 -16.27 -4.75 -16.87
N GLU A 87 -15.60 -3.72 -16.37
CA GLU A 87 -15.91 -2.33 -16.67
C GLU A 87 -14.66 -1.59 -17.13
N LEU A 88 -14.80 -0.79 -18.19
CA LEU A 88 -13.80 0.14 -18.65
C LEU A 88 -13.85 1.43 -17.81
N ARG A 89 -12.75 2.17 -17.79
CA ARG A 89 -12.62 3.43 -17.04
C ARG A 89 -13.67 4.49 -17.42
N ASP A 90 -14.20 4.44 -18.65
CA ASP A 90 -15.24 5.36 -19.12
C ASP A 90 -16.66 4.97 -18.68
N GLY A 91 -16.81 3.88 -17.93
CA GLY A 91 -18.08 3.34 -17.45
C GLY A 91 -18.72 2.31 -18.38
N THR A 92 -18.10 2.01 -19.53
CA THR A 92 -18.60 0.97 -20.44
C THR A 92 -18.47 -0.41 -19.79
N LYS A 93 -19.57 -1.17 -19.76
CA LYS A 93 -19.63 -2.50 -19.15
C LYS A 93 -19.67 -3.58 -20.20
N PHE A 94 -18.98 -4.68 -19.92
CA PHE A 94 -18.92 -5.88 -20.74
C PHE A 94 -19.32 -7.09 -19.91
N ASP A 95 -20.02 -8.02 -20.54
CA ASP A 95 -20.25 -9.35 -19.96
C ASP A 95 -18.94 -10.16 -19.94
N ALA A 96 -18.97 -11.30 -19.24
CA ALA A 96 -17.86 -12.24 -19.21
C ALA A 96 -17.40 -12.64 -20.63
N SER A 97 -16.09 -12.58 -20.86
CA SER A 97 -15.47 -12.91 -22.15
C SER A 97 -15.31 -14.42 -22.33
N ASN A 98 -16.02 -14.97 -23.31
CA ASN A 98 -15.84 -16.36 -23.74
C ASN A 98 -14.42 -16.63 -24.27
N ASP A 99 -13.80 -15.64 -24.92
CA ASP A 99 -12.44 -15.74 -25.43
C ASP A 99 -11.43 -15.86 -24.27
N ALA A 100 -11.62 -15.12 -23.18
CA ALA A 100 -10.80 -15.25 -21.97
C ALA A 100 -10.92 -16.65 -21.33
N VAL A 101 -12.14 -17.18 -21.23
CA VAL A 101 -12.39 -18.54 -20.72
C VAL A 101 -11.71 -19.60 -21.60
N ALA A 102 -11.84 -19.47 -22.93
CA ALA A 102 -11.21 -20.36 -23.88
C ALA A 102 -9.67 -20.27 -23.81
N TYR A 103 -9.13 -19.05 -23.72
CA TYR A 103 -7.70 -18.79 -23.60
C TYR A 103 -7.10 -19.46 -22.36
N LEU A 104 -7.68 -19.23 -21.18
CA LEU A 104 -7.17 -19.81 -19.93
C LEU A 104 -7.29 -21.34 -19.91
N SER A 105 -8.36 -21.88 -20.48
CA SER A 105 -8.56 -23.32 -20.63
C SER A 105 -7.48 -23.95 -21.52
N GLN A 106 -7.17 -23.31 -22.64
CA GLN A 106 -6.11 -23.76 -23.54
C GLN A 106 -4.72 -23.60 -22.89
N LEU A 107 -4.47 -22.49 -22.20
CA LEU A 107 -3.22 -22.25 -21.49
C LEU A 107 -2.94 -23.36 -20.48
N LYS A 108 -3.94 -23.75 -19.67
CA LYS A 108 -3.82 -24.87 -18.72
C LYS A 108 -3.46 -26.18 -19.42
N LYS A 109 -4.09 -26.49 -20.57
CA LYS A 109 -3.80 -27.69 -21.36
C LYS A 109 -2.36 -27.71 -21.86
N VAL A 110 -1.91 -26.64 -22.53
CA VAL A 110 -0.55 -26.59 -23.08
C VAL A 110 0.53 -26.49 -21.99
N ALA A 111 0.18 -25.98 -20.83
CA ALA A 111 1.06 -25.91 -19.68
C ALA A 111 1.14 -27.24 -18.90
N THR A 112 0.24 -28.22 -19.08
CA THR A 112 0.14 -29.39 -18.18
C THR A 112 1.45 -30.17 -18.07
N ASN A 113 2.06 -30.53 -19.21
CA ASN A 113 3.29 -31.33 -19.27
C ASN A 113 4.51 -30.52 -19.75
N ALA A 114 4.40 -29.19 -19.78
CA ALA A 114 5.45 -28.32 -20.27
C ALA A 114 6.29 -27.72 -19.14
N GLN A 115 7.47 -27.22 -19.47
CA GLN A 115 8.24 -26.39 -18.55
C GLN A 115 7.58 -25.00 -18.48
N VAL A 116 7.29 -24.55 -17.25
CA VAL A 116 6.67 -23.24 -17.01
C VAL A 116 7.53 -22.47 -16.02
N VAL A 117 7.91 -21.26 -16.40
CA VAL A 117 8.68 -20.31 -15.60
C VAL A 117 7.85 -19.04 -15.40
N ALA A 118 7.65 -18.65 -14.14
CA ALA A 118 7.02 -17.39 -13.78
C ALA A 118 8.04 -16.24 -13.90
N LEU A 119 7.68 -15.20 -14.65
CA LEU A 119 8.35 -13.90 -14.62
C LEU A 119 8.07 -13.18 -13.29
N PRO A 120 8.89 -12.20 -12.87
CA PRO A 120 8.53 -11.36 -11.74
C PRO A 120 7.21 -10.65 -12.04
N TYR A 121 6.33 -10.51 -11.03
CA TYR A 121 4.97 -10.00 -11.23
C TYR A 121 4.95 -8.65 -11.96
N GLY A 122 4.31 -8.59 -13.13
CA GLY A 122 4.25 -7.37 -13.95
C GLY A 122 5.47 -7.13 -14.83
N ASN A 123 6.38 -8.10 -14.90
CA ASN A 123 7.63 -8.07 -15.67
C ASN A 123 8.44 -6.76 -15.52
N PRO A 124 8.75 -6.29 -14.30
CA PRO A 124 9.55 -5.08 -14.09
C PRO A 124 10.95 -5.20 -14.71
N ASP A 125 11.53 -4.08 -15.18
CA ASP A 125 12.95 -4.02 -15.54
C ASP A 125 13.79 -4.45 -14.32
N PRO A 126 14.56 -5.56 -14.42
CA PRO A 126 15.26 -6.14 -13.29
C PRO A 126 16.43 -5.29 -12.79
N GLN A 127 17.03 -4.42 -13.61
CA GLN A 127 18.05 -3.49 -13.10
C GLN A 127 17.40 -2.33 -12.37
N LEU A 128 16.36 -1.74 -12.95
CA LEU A 128 15.63 -0.63 -12.32
C LEU A 128 14.98 -1.08 -11.00
N ALA A 129 14.38 -2.26 -10.97
CA ALA A 129 13.79 -2.83 -9.76
C ALA A 129 14.86 -3.07 -8.68
N ARG A 130 16.06 -3.54 -9.03
CA ARG A 130 17.17 -3.69 -8.06
C ARG A 130 17.65 -2.35 -7.53
N GLU A 131 17.75 -1.34 -8.40
CA GLU A 131 18.18 0.02 -8.04
C GLU A 131 17.17 0.69 -7.09
N LEU A 132 15.89 0.65 -7.44
CA LEU A 132 14.86 1.35 -6.68
C LEU A 132 14.38 0.55 -5.47
N ALA A 133 14.28 -0.77 -5.59
CA ALA A 133 13.49 -1.64 -4.71
C ALA A 133 14.05 -3.07 -4.61
N SER A 134 15.33 -3.20 -4.26
CA SER A 134 16.01 -4.51 -4.18
C SER A 134 15.25 -5.56 -3.36
N SER A 135 14.65 -5.19 -2.23
CA SER A 135 13.83 -6.07 -1.40
C SER A 135 12.50 -6.47 -2.06
N GLU A 136 11.93 -5.59 -2.89
CA GLU A 136 10.66 -5.85 -3.58
C GLU A 136 10.82 -6.83 -4.75
N LEU A 137 11.99 -6.88 -5.37
CA LEU A 137 12.20 -7.79 -6.50
C LEU A 137 11.97 -9.26 -6.10
N ASN A 138 12.49 -9.67 -4.95
CA ASN A 138 12.25 -11.00 -4.40
C ASN A 138 10.76 -11.23 -4.10
N TYR A 139 10.07 -10.20 -3.60
CA TYR A 139 8.62 -10.24 -3.39
C TYR A 139 7.87 -10.44 -4.71
N TYR A 140 8.24 -9.76 -5.79
CA TYR A 140 7.60 -9.91 -7.10
C TYR A 140 7.80 -11.30 -7.70
N TYR A 141 8.98 -11.90 -7.55
CA TYR A 141 9.23 -13.28 -7.97
C TYR A 141 8.38 -14.28 -7.21
N LYS A 142 8.38 -14.20 -5.87
CA LYS A 142 7.59 -15.10 -5.01
C LYS A 142 6.09 -14.95 -5.29
N THR A 143 5.61 -13.71 -5.39
CA THR A 143 4.20 -13.41 -5.67
C THR A 143 3.78 -13.98 -7.02
N ALA A 144 4.54 -13.73 -8.09
CA ALA A 144 4.21 -14.28 -9.41
C ALA A 144 4.22 -15.81 -9.43
N GLN A 145 5.20 -16.44 -8.77
CA GLN A 145 5.25 -17.90 -8.70
C GLN A 145 4.00 -18.47 -8.05
N THR A 146 3.61 -17.95 -6.88
CA THR A 146 2.42 -18.41 -6.15
C THR A 146 1.16 -18.17 -6.98
N ARG A 147 0.98 -16.97 -7.52
CA ARG A 147 -0.25 -16.60 -8.24
C ARG A 147 -0.39 -17.35 -9.57
N LEU A 148 0.69 -17.51 -10.33
CA LEU A 148 0.68 -18.30 -11.55
C LEU A 148 0.45 -19.78 -11.26
N ALA A 149 1.05 -20.33 -10.19
CA ALA A 149 0.82 -21.71 -9.79
C ALA A 149 -0.66 -21.95 -9.45
N THR A 150 -1.28 -21.03 -8.71
CA THR A 150 -2.72 -21.06 -8.42
C THR A 150 -3.55 -20.98 -9.71
N ALA A 151 -3.24 -20.04 -10.61
CA ALA A 151 -3.99 -19.87 -11.85
C ALA A 151 -3.93 -21.12 -12.75
N LEU A 152 -2.78 -21.80 -12.80
CA LEU A 152 -2.58 -23.02 -13.61
C LEU A 152 -2.98 -24.31 -12.87
N GLY A 153 -3.21 -24.27 -11.56
CA GLY A 153 -3.48 -25.45 -10.75
C GLY A 153 -2.29 -26.40 -10.64
N ARG A 154 -1.05 -25.91 -10.80
CA ARG A 154 0.18 -26.71 -10.74
C ARG A 154 1.39 -25.89 -10.28
N PRO A 155 2.45 -26.53 -9.74
CA PRO A 155 3.70 -25.85 -9.44
C PRO A 155 4.37 -25.29 -10.70
N VAL A 156 4.98 -24.11 -10.57
CA VAL A 156 5.78 -23.44 -11.62
C VAL A 156 7.16 -23.07 -11.08
N ARG A 157 8.15 -22.96 -11.97
CA ARG A 157 9.51 -22.52 -11.62
C ARG A 157 9.54 -21.00 -11.47
N SER A 158 10.43 -20.50 -10.63
CA SER A 158 10.79 -19.09 -10.57
C SER A 158 12.31 -19.01 -10.53
N GLU A 159 12.90 -18.24 -11.44
CA GLU A 159 14.35 -18.25 -11.66
C GLU A 159 14.90 -16.83 -11.68
N PRO A 160 15.10 -16.19 -10.51
CA PRO A 160 15.51 -14.79 -10.43
C PRO A 160 16.86 -14.47 -11.09
N LEU A 161 17.72 -15.49 -11.21
CA LEU A 161 19.06 -15.38 -11.80
C LEU A 161 19.08 -15.68 -13.30
N ALA A 162 18.01 -16.28 -13.83
CA ALA A 162 17.88 -16.49 -15.25
C ALA A 162 17.34 -15.21 -15.89
N ALA A 163 17.98 -14.76 -16.97
CA ALA A 163 17.67 -13.50 -17.65
C ALA A 163 16.39 -13.58 -18.51
N TRP A 164 15.31 -14.11 -17.92
CA TRP A 164 13.99 -14.27 -18.56
C TRP A 164 13.30 -12.93 -18.78
N SER A 165 13.38 -12.03 -17.80
CA SER A 165 12.89 -10.65 -17.93
C SER A 165 13.89 -9.83 -18.75
N LYS A 166 13.44 -9.34 -19.90
CA LYS A 166 14.26 -8.62 -20.89
C LYS A 166 13.71 -7.21 -21.06
N GLY A 167 14.59 -6.23 -21.25
CA GLY A 167 14.22 -4.85 -21.54
C GLY A 167 14.82 -3.83 -20.58
N ARG A 168 14.67 -2.56 -20.95
CA ARG A 168 15.19 -1.41 -20.20
C ARG A 168 14.11 -0.36 -20.08
N THR A 169 13.91 0.14 -18.87
CA THR A 169 12.88 1.13 -18.58
C THR A 169 13.52 2.47 -18.25
N TYR A 170 13.19 3.49 -19.03
CA TYR A 170 13.47 4.87 -18.62
C TYR A 170 12.44 5.32 -17.58
N PHE A 171 12.91 5.62 -16.38
CA PHE A 171 12.13 6.13 -15.26
C PHE A 171 12.66 7.51 -14.88
N SER A 172 11.89 8.56 -15.18
CA SER A 172 12.28 9.94 -14.85
C SER A 172 12.39 10.13 -13.34
N GLU A 173 13.12 11.15 -12.91
CA GLU A 173 13.28 11.47 -11.48
C GLU A 173 11.92 11.68 -10.78
N GLU A 174 10.99 12.37 -11.43
CA GLU A 174 9.63 12.55 -10.91
C GLU A 174 8.93 11.20 -10.67
N LEU A 175 9.01 10.29 -11.65
CA LEU A 175 8.42 8.96 -11.51
C LEU A 175 9.12 8.17 -10.39
N ARG A 176 10.45 8.25 -10.29
CA ARG A 176 11.25 7.59 -9.24
C ARG A 176 10.78 8.05 -7.85
N ASN A 177 10.62 9.35 -7.67
CA ASN A 177 10.13 9.95 -6.43
C ASN A 177 8.69 9.49 -6.11
N ARG A 178 7.81 9.50 -7.11
CA ARG A 178 6.41 9.06 -6.96
C ARG A 178 6.31 7.58 -6.56
N TYR A 179 7.04 6.71 -7.26
CA TYR A 179 7.13 5.29 -6.92
C TYR A 179 7.70 5.06 -5.51
N ALA A 180 8.78 5.76 -5.14
CA ALA A 180 9.38 5.66 -3.82
C ALA A 180 8.41 6.09 -2.72
N THR A 181 7.66 7.18 -2.92
CA THR A 181 6.62 7.65 -1.98
C THR A 181 5.51 6.61 -1.82
N ASN A 182 4.99 6.09 -2.93
CA ASN A 182 3.94 5.08 -2.92
C ASN A 182 4.39 3.79 -2.22
N ARG A 183 5.59 3.30 -2.53
CA ARG A 183 6.18 2.13 -1.86
C ARG A 183 6.38 2.37 -0.38
N LYS A 184 6.90 3.53 0.02
CA LYS A 184 7.11 3.89 1.43
C LYS A 184 5.79 3.90 2.21
N ALA A 185 4.71 4.42 1.62
CA ALA A 185 3.38 4.41 2.22
C ALA A 185 2.87 2.98 2.45
N ILE A 186 2.92 2.12 1.42
CA ILE A 186 2.49 0.72 1.57
C ILE A 186 3.37 -0.04 2.58
N THR A 187 4.68 0.20 2.59
CA THR A 187 5.59 -0.39 3.57
C THR A 187 5.24 0.06 4.98
N ALA A 188 4.92 1.34 5.17
CA ALA A 188 4.53 1.85 6.48
C ALA A 188 3.20 1.24 6.95
N LEU A 189 2.20 1.13 6.08
CA LEU A 189 0.93 0.45 6.39
C LEU A 189 1.14 -1.03 6.76
N SER A 190 2.04 -1.73 6.07
CA SER A 190 2.34 -3.14 6.35
C SER A 190 2.97 -3.42 7.72
N THR A 191 3.34 -2.37 8.47
CA THR A 191 3.83 -2.52 9.85
C THR A 191 2.69 -2.73 10.85
N VAL A 192 1.46 -2.31 10.51
CA VAL A 192 0.30 -2.35 11.43
C VAL A 192 -0.96 -2.98 10.85
N VAL A 193 -1.01 -3.18 9.53
CA VAL A 193 -2.10 -3.83 8.80
C VAL A 193 -1.66 -5.21 8.32
N ASP A 194 -2.58 -6.16 8.22
CA ASP A 194 -2.30 -7.47 7.62
C ASP A 194 -1.69 -7.33 6.21
N PRO A 195 -0.48 -7.87 5.96
CA PRO A 195 0.16 -7.82 4.65
C PRO A 195 -0.68 -8.41 3.52
N ALA A 196 -1.62 -9.34 3.79
CA ALA A 196 -2.51 -9.91 2.79
C ALA A 196 -3.44 -8.86 2.18
N GLU A 197 -3.93 -7.89 2.98
CA GLU A 197 -4.79 -6.80 2.49
C GLU A 197 -4.03 -5.79 1.62
N LEU A 198 -2.70 -5.77 1.71
CA LEU A 198 -1.83 -4.87 0.94
C LEU A 198 -1.12 -5.59 -0.23
N ALA A 199 -1.30 -6.92 -0.36
CA ALA A 199 -0.51 -7.74 -1.26
C ALA A 199 -0.71 -7.34 -2.72
N ASP A 200 -1.96 -7.05 -3.12
CA ASP A 200 -2.33 -6.65 -4.48
C ASP A 200 -1.72 -5.30 -4.86
N ILE A 201 -1.97 -4.25 -4.07
CA ILE A 201 -1.43 -2.92 -4.34
C ILE A 201 0.10 -2.94 -4.36
N ARG A 202 0.74 -3.69 -3.46
CA ARG A 202 2.19 -3.85 -3.44
C ARG A 202 2.73 -4.53 -4.70
N ALA A 203 2.08 -5.60 -5.16
CA ALA A 203 2.47 -6.33 -6.36
C ALA A 203 2.28 -5.46 -7.62
N GLN A 204 1.15 -4.77 -7.73
CA GLN A 204 0.84 -3.88 -8.85
C GLN A 204 1.85 -2.73 -9.03
N LEU A 205 2.44 -2.23 -7.95
CA LEU A 205 3.51 -1.22 -8.05
C LEU A 205 4.71 -1.72 -8.87
N GLY A 206 4.97 -3.03 -8.92
CA GLY A 206 6.02 -3.63 -9.76
C GLY A 206 5.77 -3.41 -11.25
N ARG A 207 4.51 -3.46 -11.69
CA ARG A 207 4.09 -3.31 -13.10
C ARG A 207 4.57 -1.99 -13.71
N LEU A 208 4.68 -0.92 -12.90
CA LEU A 208 5.11 0.41 -13.36
C LEU A 208 6.52 0.41 -13.96
N MET A 209 7.38 -0.50 -13.51
CA MET A 209 8.75 -0.63 -13.98
C MET A 209 8.88 -1.48 -15.25
N SER A 210 7.76 -1.99 -15.78
CA SER A 210 7.75 -2.83 -16.98
C SER A 210 8.33 -2.09 -18.20
N PRO A 211 9.19 -2.75 -18.99
CA PRO A 211 9.71 -2.21 -20.25
C PRO A 211 8.64 -2.18 -21.36
N LEU A 212 7.53 -2.93 -21.19
CA LEU A 212 6.41 -2.95 -22.14
C LEU A 212 5.53 -1.70 -22.06
N LEU A 213 5.67 -0.89 -21.01
CA LEU A 213 4.94 0.36 -20.88
C LEU A 213 5.56 1.46 -21.75
N SER A 214 4.72 2.10 -22.57
CA SER A 214 5.11 3.35 -23.24
C SER A 214 5.39 4.45 -22.21
N ARG A 215 6.07 5.54 -22.62
CA ARG A 215 6.30 6.70 -21.73
C ARG A 215 4.97 7.31 -21.24
N ALA A 216 3.99 7.43 -22.14
CA ALA A 216 2.68 8.00 -21.81
C ALA A 216 1.92 7.11 -20.83
N ASP A 217 1.91 5.79 -21.07
CA ASP A 217 1.21 4.84 -20.20
C ASP A 217 1.86 4.74 -18.83
N ARG A 218 3.19 4.76 -18.76
CA ARG A 218 3.91 4.76 -17.49
C ARG A 218 3.56 5.99 -16.65
N THR A 219 3.52 7.18 -17.25
CA THR A 219 3.09 8.41 -16.54
C THR A 219 1.65 8.29 -16.05
N TYR A 220 0.75 7.82 -16.92
CA TYR A 220 -0.65 7.59 -16.59
C TYR A 220 -0.81 6.62 -15.40
N PHE A 221 -0.23 5.43 -15.47
CA PHE A 221 -0.39 4.41 -14.44
C PHE A 221 0.32 4.80 -13.15
N SER A 222 1.41 5.57 -13.21
CA SER A 222 2.06 6.09 -12.00
C SER A 222 1.20 7.12 -11.27
N PHE A 223 0.43 7.94 -12.00
CA PHE A 223 -0.57 8.82 -11.40
C PHE A 223 -1.72 8.01 -10.80
N ASN A 224 -2.28 7.06 -11.55
CA ASN A 224 -3.36 6.19 -11.08
C ASN A 224 -2.96 5.38 -9.83
N ALA A 225 -1.72 4.86 -9.78
CA ALA A 225 -1.14 4.21 -8.61
C ALA A 225 -1.13 5.13 -7.39
N SER A 226 -0.78 6.41 -7.57
CA SER A 226 -0.72 7.37 -6.47
C SER A 226 -2.11 7.66 -5.89
N GLN A 227 -3.12 7.76 -6.76
CA GLN A 227 -4.51 7.92 -6.32
C GLN A 227 -4.98 6.70 -5.54
N GLU A 228 -4.68 5.49 -6.02
CA GLU A 228 -5.11 4.28 -5.32
C GLU A 228 -4.36 4.09 -3.98
N VAL A 229 -3.04 4.30 -3.95
CA VAL A 229 -2.29 4.25 -2.68
C VAL A 229 -2.81 5.28 -1.68
N TYR A 230 -3.23 6.47 -2.14
CA TYR A 230 -3.87 7.45 -1.27
C TYR A 230 -5.18 6.91 -0.67
N LYS A 231 -6.03 6.23 -1.45
CA LYS A 231 -7.23 5.57 -0.92
C LYS A 231 -6.90 4.51 0.14
N TYR A 232 -5.82 3.75 -0.03
CA TYR A 232 -5.36 2.80 1.01
C TYR A 232 -4.98 3.55 2.29
N LYS A 233 -4.19 4.62 2.20
CA LYS A 233 -3.84 5.45 3.38
C LYS A 233 -5.08 6.01 4.09
N GLU A 234 -6.07 6.48 3.33
CA GLU A 234 -7.32 7.03 3.88
C GLU A 234 -8.18 6.03 4.66
N ARG A 235 -7.92 4.72 4.54
CA ARG A 235 -8.58 3.70 5.36
C ARG A 235 -8.13 3.77 6.82
N LEU A 236 -6.87 4.15 7.09
CA LEU A 236 -6.36 4.37 8.45
C LEU A 236 -6.07 5.85 8.65
N LYS A 237 -6.98 6.56 9.32
CA LYS A 237 -6.85 8.02 9.45
C LYS A 237 -7.31 8.58 10.78
N ILE A 238 -6.78 9.75 11.07
CA ILE A 238 -7.17 10.61 12.19
C ILE A 238 -8.10 11.67 11.63
N PHE A 239 -9.26 11.86 12.25
CA PHE A 239 -10.16 12.94 11.82
C PHE A 239 -9.67 14.28 12.35
N PRO A 240 -9.55 15.31 11.50
CA PRO A 240 -9.29 16.67 11.97
C PRO A 240 -10.47 17.18 12.80
N GLY A 241 -10.21 18.12 13.69
CA GLY A 241 -11.22 18.66 14.61
C GLY A 241 -10.97 20.11 14.97
N LYS A 242 -12.03 20.79 15.40
CA LYS A 242 -11.99 22.16 15.94
C LYS A 242 -12.55 22.14 17.35
N TYR A 243 -11.79 22.64 18.32
CA TYR A 243 -12.13 22.52 19.74
C TYR A 243 -12.00 23.86 20.46
N GLN A 244 -12.95 24.13 21.34
CA GLN A 244 -12.93 25.26 22.25
C GLN A 244 -12.57 24.76 23.66
N LEU A 245 -11.45 25.23 24.21
CA LEU A 245 -11.03 24.87 25.57
C LEU A 245 -11.17 26.08 26.50
N THR A 246 -12.06 25.94 27.47
CA THR A 246 -12.36 26.97 28.48
C THR A 246 -11.73 26.67 29.85
N SER A 247 -11.22 25.46 30.05
CA SER A 247 -10.64 24.98 31.31
C SER A 247 -9.16 24.64 31.18
N ALA A 248 -8.38 24.89 32.25
CA ALA A 248 -6.94 24.62 32.30
C ALA A 248 -6.59 23.13 32.13
N LYS A 249 -7.48 22.22 32.53
CA LYS A 249 -7.37 20.79 32.25
C LYS A 249 -8.63 20.34 31.53
N SER A 250 -8.47 19.69 30.39
CA SER A 250 -9.58 19.23 29.55
C SER A 250 -9.28 17.84 28.98
N LYS A 251 -10.30 17.14 28.48
CA LYS A 251 -10.14 15.91 27.70
C LYS A 251 -10.52 16.19 26.26
N LEU A 252 -9.56 16.05 25.36
CA LEU A 252 -9.73 16.26 23.93
C LEU A 252 -10.22 14.96 23.28
N PRO A 253 -11.44 14.91 22.72
CA PRO A 253 -11.91 13.73 22.02
C PRO A 253 -11.31 13.67 20.61
N ILE A 254 -10.48 12.68 20.33
CA ILE A 254 -9.85 12.44 19.02
C ILE A 254 -10.52 11.22 18.38
N THR A 255 -11.04 11.39 17.18
CA THR A 255 -11.68 10.31 16.42
C THR A 255 -10.67 9.68 15.46
N LEU A 256 -10.54 8.36 15.54
CA LEU A 256 -9.63 7.52 14.78
C LEU A 256 -10.46 6.55 13.94
N ALA A 257 -10.05 6.26 12.71
CA ALA A 257 -10.70 5.26 11.85
C ALA A 257 -9.74 4.16 11.45
N ASN A 258 -10.24 2.92 11.48
CA ASN A 258 -9.64 1.77 10.83
C ASN A 258 -10.65 1.19 9.83
N GLY A 259 -10.39 1.37 8.54
CA GLY A 259 -11.16 0.83 7.42
C GLY A 259 -10.56 -0.44 6.82
N TYR A 260 -9.64 -1.11 7.53
CA TYR A 260 -9.13 -2.43 7.17
C TYR A 260 -9.95 -3.53 7.85
N ASN A 261 -9.83 -4.74 7.33
CA ASN A 261 -10.51 -5.92 7.87
C ASN A 261 -9.75 -6.58 9.02
N SER A 262 -8.50 -6.16 9.25
CA SER A 262 -7.66 -6.58 10.36
C SER A 262 -7.66 -5.57 11.52
N VAL A 263 -7.41 -6.07 12.72
CA VAL A 263 -7.18 -5.25 13.92
C VAL A 263 -5.88 -4.49 13.75
N VAL A 264 -5.92 -3.17 13.92
CA VAL A 264 -4.74 -2.29 13.77
C VAL A 264 -4.26 -1.83 15.14
N LYS A 265 -2.98 -2.05 15.44
CA LYS A 265 -2.33 -1.58 16.67
C LYS A 265 -1.36 -0.45 16.36
N VAL A 266 -1.59 0.72 16.93
CA VAL A 266 -0.82 1.95 16.64
C VAL A 266 -0.54 2.76 17.90
N ASN A 267 0.48 3.59 17.82
CA ASN A 267 0.70 4.70 18.73
C ASN A 267 0.24 6.00 18.06
N LEU A 268 -0.11 6.99 18.86
CA LEU A 268 -0.51 8.32 18.42
C LEU A 268 0.42 9.35 19.05
N ASN A 269 1.30 9.92 18.24
CA ASN A 269 2.14 11.03 18.67
C ASN A 269 1.40 12.35 18.47
N LEU A 270 1.50 13.23 19.46
CA LEU A 270 0.78 14.50 19.51
C LEU A 270 1.77 15.65 19.66
N TYR A 271 1.92 16.44 18.60
CA TYR A 271 2.85 17.55 18.56
C TYR A 271 2.11 18.87 18.76
N PRO A 272 2.25 19.55 19.92
CA PRO A 272 1.61 20.83 20.15
C PRO A 272 2.27 21.93 19.30
N GLY A 273 1.46 22.74 18.61
CA GLY A 273 1.93 23.85 17.79
C GLY A 273 2.38 25.08 18.60
N SER A 274 2.24 25.05 19.93
CA SER A 274 2.75 26.11 20.82
C SER A 274 2.97 25.59 22.24
N SER A 275 3.80 26.30 23.01
CA SER A 275 4.01 26.05 24.45
C SER A 275 2.83 26.43 25.34
N ARG A 276 1.70 26.89 24.76
CA ARG A 276 0.49 27.24 25.50
C ARG A 276 -0.27 26.01 26.01
N ILE A 277 0.08 24.83 25.51
CA ILE A 277 -0.54 23.56 25.83
C ILE A 277 0.52 22.50 26.11
N SER A 278 0.17 21.52 26.93
CA SER A 278 0.91 20.26 27.07
C SER A 278 -0.04 19.10 26.79
N VAL A 279 0.43 18.14 26.01
CA VAL A 279 -0.28 16.92 25.64
C VAL A 279 0.73 15.78 25.57
N GLU A 280 0.32 14.60 26.04
CA GLU A 280 1.15 13.40 26.02
C GLU A 280 0.77 12.49 24.86
N ASP A 281 1.77 11.79 24.30
CA ASP A 281 1.55 10.75 23.30
C ASP A 281 0.71 9.59 23.87
N VAL A 282 -0.14 9.00 23.04
CA VAL A 282 -0.97 7.86 23.41
C VAL A 282 -0.41 6.60 22.80
N LYS A 283 -0.11 5.59 23.63
CA LYS A 283 0.49 4.33 23.20
C LYS A 283 -0.53 3.19 23.18
N GLU A 284 -0.23 2.16 22.40
CA GLU A 284 -0.94 0.87 22.36
C GLU A 284 -2.44 1.01 22.06
N ILE A 285 -2.80 1.89 21.13
CA ILE A 285 -4.17 2.03 20.66
C ILE A 285 -4.52 0.83 19.80
N VAL A 286 -5.59 0.13 20.15
CA VAL A 286 -6.17 -0.95 19.37
C VAL A 286 -7.40 -0.42 18.62
N LEU A 287 -7.39 -0.55 17.30
CA LEU A 287 -8.48 -0.15 16.43
C LEU A 287 -9.11 -1.40 15.80
N GLU A 288 -10.38 -1.64 16.11
CA GLU A 288 -11.13 -2.76 15.57
C GLU A 288 -11.36 -2.62 14.05
N PRO A 289 -11.51 -3.74 13.31
CA PRO A 289 -11.78 -3.72 11.88
C PRO A 289 -13.00 -2.88 11.52
N ASN A 290 -12.91 -2.16 10.39
CA ASN A 290 -14.01 -1.37 9.82
C ASN A 290 -14.74 -0.46 10.84
N SER A 291 -14.00 0.13 11.77
CA SER A 291 -14.56 0.86 12.92
C SER A 291 -14.04 2.30 13.02
N LYS A 292 -14.79 3.12 13.75
CA LYS A 292 -14.37 4.44 14.22
C LYS A 292 -14.31 4.42 15.74
N THR A 293 -13.17 4.78 16.29
CA THR A 293 -12.92 4.79 17.74
C THR A 293 -12.63 6.22 18.17
N GLN A 294 -13.30 6.68 19.23
CA GLN A 294 -13.01 7.98 19.84
C GLN A 294 -12.23 7.77 21.13
N ILE A 295 -11.06 8.38 21.22
CA ILE A 295 -10.23 8.38 22.43
C ILE A 295 -10.28 9.75 23.10
N SER A 296 -10.17 9.78 24.43
CA SER A 296 -10.16 11.02 25.21
C SER A 296 -8.75 11.31 25.72
N VAL A 297 -8.08 12.29 25.14
CA VAL A 297 -6.70 12.64 25.49
C VAL A 297 -6.67 13.79 26.50
N PRO A 298 -6.08 13.61 27.70
CA PRO A 298 -5.87 14.70 28.63
C PRO A 298 -4.98 15.79 28.04
N ILE A 299 -5.39 17.05 28.18
CA ILE A 299 -4.62 18.22 27.76
C ILE A 299 -4.58 19.25 28.88
N GLU A 300 -3.41 19.84 29.08
CA GLU A 300 -3.22 20.98 29.98
C GLU A 300 -3.02 22.27 29.18
N VAL A 301 -3.67 23.34 29.61
CA VAL A 301 -3.67 24.65 28.96
C VAL A 301 -3.10 25.68 29.92
N PHE A 302 -2.05 26.38 29.47
CA PHE A 302 -1.31 27.36 30.26
C PHE A 302 -1.59 28.81 29.87
N ALA A 303 -2.03 29.05 28.63
CA ALA A 303 -2.29 30.41 28.16
C ALA A 303 -3.42 30.45 27.09
N PRO A 304 -4.19 31.55 27.02
CA PRO A 304 -5.20 31.74 25.98
C PRO A 304 -4.57 31.98 24.59
N GLY A 305 -5.37 31.81 23.55
CA GLY A 305 -4.99 32.01 22.15
C GLY A 305 -5.41 30.87 21.22
N GLN A 306 -5.15 31.04 19.92
CA GLN A 306 -5.36 29.98 18.92
C GLN A 306 -4.08 29.16 18.75
N THR A 307 -4.21 27.85 18.66
CA THR A 307 -3.11 26.91 18.39
C THR A 307 -3.65 25.64 17.72
N PHE A 308 -2.80 24.66 17.48
CA PHE A 308 -3.19 23.35 16.94
C PHE A 308 -2.36 22.25 17.59
N ILE A 309 -2.82 21.00 17.48
CA ILE A 309 -2.03 19.79 17.73
C ILE A 309 -1.96 19.01 16.43
N THR A 310 -0.76 18.70 15.97
CA THR A 310 -0.57 17.77 14.86
C THR A 310 -0.52 16.35 15.42
N ALA A 311 -1.50 15.54 15.05
CA ALA A 311 -1.63 14.15 15.46
C ALA A 311 -1.11 13.21 14.36
N GLN A 312 -0.24 12.28 14.71
CA GLN A 312 0.41 11.37 13.76
C GLN A 312 0.35 9.93 14.25
N PHE A 313 -0.20 9.04 13.43
CA PHE A 313 -0.08 7.60 13.68
C PHE A 313 1.36 7.15 13.47
N VAL A 314 1.87 6.43 14.46
CA VAL A 314 3.20 5.82 14.46
C VAL A 314 3.11 4.35 14.86
N SER A 315 3.96 3.53 14.25
CA SER A 315 4.11 2.10 14.60
C SER A 315 4.82 1.96 15.96
N ALA A 316 4.86 0.74 16.50
CA ALA A 316 5.57 0.41 17.73
C ALA A 316 7.07 0.78 17.68
N ASP A 317 7.66 0.76 16.48
CA ASP A 317 9.05 1.16 16.19
C ASP A 317 9.22 2.68 15.93
N GLY A 318 8.15 3.47 16.03
CA GLY A 318 8.17 4.92 15.85
C GLY A 318 8.06 5.39 14.39
N ARG A 319 7.83 4.50 13.43
CA ARG A 319 7.66 4.87 12.01
C ARG A 319 6.29 5.50 11.76
N ALA A 320 6.23 6.64 11.07
CA ALA A 320 4.96 7.26 10.66
C ALA A 320 4.23 6.41 9.59
N ILE A 321 2.92 6.19 9.78
CA ILE A 321 2.12 5.25 8.97
C ILE A 321 1.18 5.95 7.99
N ALA A 322 0.40 6.91 8.49
CA ALA A 322 -0.62 7.63 7.73
C ALA A 322 -0.29 9.11 7.64
N ASP A 323 -1.12 9.90 6.95
CA ASP A 323 -0.97 11.36 6.97
C ASP A 323 -1.34 11.92 8.35
N PRO A 324 -0.62 12.96 8.81
CA PRO A 324 -0.96 13.62 10.06
C PRO A 324 -2.28 14.39 9.91
N ALA A 325 -2.97 14.59 11.03
CA ALA A 325 -4.15 15.42 11.11
C ALA A 325 -3.96 16.56 12.12
N ASP A 326 -4.36 17.76 11.72
CA ASP A 326 -4.31 18.92 12.60
C ASP A 326 -5.62 19.10 13.36
N LEU A 327 -5.50 19.20 14.68
CA LEU A 327 -6.58 19.47 15.63
C LEU A 327 -6.48 20.95 16.02
N SER A 328 -7.37 21.78 15.48
CA SER A 328 -7.39 23.22 15.75
C SER A 328 -8.00 23.51 17.12
N LEU A 329 -7.34 24.36 17.91
CA LEU A 329 -7.70 24.66 19.29
C LEU A 329 -7.86 26.16 19.47
N ASN A 330 -8.96 26.57 20.09
CA ASN A 330 -9.17 27.93 20.58
C ASN A 330 -9.24 27.91 22.10
N LEU A 331 -8.27 28.57 22.74
CA LEU A 331 -8.04 28.53 24.18
C LEU A 331 -8.54 29.83 24.81
N THR A 332 -9.55 29.74 25.66
CA THR A 332 -10.13 30.89 26.39
C THR A 332 -9.98 30.72 27.90
N VAL A 333 -9.02 29.91 28.33
CA VAL A 333 -8.74 29.66 29.75
C VAL A 333 -8.26 30.96 30.40
N ILE A 334 -8.96 31.36 31.46
CA ILE A 334 -8.55 32.46 32.33
C ILE A 334 -7.77 31.85 33.49
N ASP A 335 -6.58 32.37 33.78
CA ASP A 335 -5.80 31.92 34.93
C ASP A 335 -6.62 32.07 36.23
N SER A 336 -6.80 30.97 36.96
CA SER A 336 -7.56 30.94 38.21
C SER A 336 -7.01 31.95 39.23
N ARG A 337 -5.70 32.22 39.22
CA ARG A 337 -5.09 33.23 40.08
C ARG A 337 -5.63 34.62 39.75
N VAL A 338 -5.72 34.96 38.46
CA VAL A 338 -6.25 36.26 38.00
C VAL A 338 -7.73 36.41 38.37
N ALA A 339 -8.51 35.33 38.28
CA ALA A 339 -9.90 35.33 38.74
C ALA A 339 -10.00 35.63 40.25
N TRP A 340 -9.19 34.97 41.09
CA TRP A 340 -9.15 35.23 42.53
C TRP A 340 -8.68 36.64 42.87
N PHE A 341 -7.67 37.18 42.17
CA PHE A 341 -7.23 38.55 42.36
C PHE A 341 -8.31 39.56 42.00
N THR A 342 -9.00 39.39 40.87
CA THR A 342 -10.07 40.31 40.45
C THR A 342 -11.29 40.22 41.38
N THR A 343 -11.70 39.02 41.80
CA THR A 343 -12.76 38.85 42.81
C THR A 343 -12.37 39.45 44.15
N GLY A 344 -11.14 39.21 44.64
CA GLY A 344 -10.65 39.79 45.89
C GLY A 344 -10.60 41.32 45.85
N ALA A 345 -10.10 41.89 44.75
CA ALA A 345 -10.09 43.34 44.54
C ALA A 345 -11.51 43.92 44.50
N ALA A 346 -12.45 43.25 43.81
CA ALA A 346 -13.85 43.68 43.77
C ALA A 346 -14.51 43.68 45.15
N VAL A 347 -14.26 42.64 45.97
CA VAL A 347 -14.76 42.57 47.35
C VAL A 347 -14.18 43.70 48.20
N LEU A 348 -12.87 43.97 48.09
CA LEU A 348 -12.23 45.08 48.82
C LEU A 348 -12.80 46.44 48.40
N LEU A 349 -13.02 46.67 47.11
CA LEU A 349 -13.65 47.90 46.61
C LEU A 349 -15.08 48.05 47.14
N PHE A 350 -15.85 46.97 47.21
CA PHE A 350 -17.21 46.99 47.75
C PHE A 350 -17.22 47.33 49.24
N LEU A 351 -16.32 46.74 50.03
CA LEU A 351 -16.15 47.08 51.46
C LEU A 351 -15.70 48.54 51.65
N ALA A 352 -14.81 49.05 50.80
CA ALA A 352 -14.41 50.45 50.80
C ALA A 352 -15.59 51.39 50.50
N ALA A 353 -16.45 51.03 49.54
CA ALA A 353 -17.65 51.81 49.21
C ALA A 353 -18.66 51.84 50.37
N ILE A 354 -18.90 50.70 51.04
CA ILE A 354 -19.78 50.63 52.22
C ILE A 354 -19.23 51.49 53.36
N THR A 355 -17.94 51.36 53.68
CA THR A 355 -17.32 52.12 54.77
C THR A 355 -17.31 53.62 54.49
N GLN A 356 -17.09 54.04 53.24
CA GLN A 356 -17.24 55.45 52.83
C GLN A 356 -18.69 55.94 52.97
N SER A 357 -19.68 55.13 52.58
CA SER A 357 -21.10 55.48 52.72
C SER A 357 -21.51 55.65 54.19
N VAL A 358 -21.12 54.71 55.07
CA VAL A 358 -21.39 54.81 56.52
C VAL A 358 -20.70 56.02 57.14
N ARG A 359 -19.43 56.31 56.77
CA ARG A 359 -18.73 57.53 57.22
C ARG A 359 -19.43 58.80 56.75
N ARG A 360 -19.94 58.83 55.51
CA ARG A 360 -20.69 59.97 54.96
C ARG A 360 -21.99 60.21 55.74
N VAL A 361 -22.77 59.17 56.00
CA VAL A 361 -24.03 59.26 56.77
C VAL A 361 -23.77 59.68 58.23
N ARG A 362 -22.70 59.19 58.87
CA ARG A 362 -22.33 59.62 60.23
C ARG A 362 -21.87 61.08 60.30
N ARG A 363 -21.22 61.61 59.26
CA ARG A 363 -20.83 63.03 59.20
C ARG A 363 -21.98 63.98 58.89
N ALA A 364 -23.08 63.50 58.29
CA ALA A 364 -24.29 64.29 58.04
C ALA A 364 -25.27 64.31 59.24
N ARG A 365 -25.00 63.54 60.30
CA ARG A 365 -25.77 63.50 61.55
C ARG A 365 -25.11 64.22 62.73
N LYS A 366 -23.96 64.84 62.50
CA LYS A 366 -23.35 65.88 63.35
C LYS A 366 -23.56 67.20 62.65
#